data_AF-A0A3Q3VJZ3-F1
#
_entry.id   AF-A0A3Q3VJZ3-F1
#
_cell.length_a   1.000
_cell.length_b   1.000
_cell.length_c   1.000
_cell.angle_alpha   90.00
_cell.angle_beta   90.00
_cell.angle_gamma   90.00
#
_symmetry.space_group_name_H-M   'P 1'
#
loop_
_entity.id
_entity.type
_entity.pdbx_description
1 polymer ?
#
loop_
_entity_poly.entity_id
_entity_poly.type
_entity_poly.pdbx_seq_one_letter_code
_entity_poly.pdbx_strand_id
1 'polypeptide(L)'
;MASSQLKYMSLSVLVLQTTSLVLTMRYSRTLQAEGPRYLASSAVVLAEVMKILTCVLLVFKEHNYSLRALNSVLRQEILYKPIETLKLAIPSGIYTLQNNLLYVALSNLDAATYQWPSESAVAAAAEKEAHSAGSQIVGVAAVLVACCSSGFAGVYFEKILKESKQSVWVRNIQLGMFGFVFGLFGMLVYDGDRVREAGMLQGYNAVTWTVVVLQALGGLVIAAVIKYADNILKGFATSLSIILSTLISYFLLQDFDPTRTLVCLRRGVSCLTLIWVMNKKLQDETNPKYQFYRGGVNY
;
A
#
# COMPACT_ATOMS: atom_id res chain seq x y z
N MET A 1 14.92 -25.59 2.20
CA MET A 1 15.81 -24.42 2.03
C MET A 1 15.31 -23.44 0.98
N ALA A 2 14.99 -23.85 -0.26
CA ALA A 2 14.58 -22.93 -1.34
C ALA A 2 13.35 -22.05 -1.01
N SER A 3 12.31 -22.61 -0.36
CA SER A 3 11.12 -21.84 0.04
C SER A 3 11.43 -20.71 1.04
N SER A 4 12.28 -20.98 2.04
CA SER A 4 12.71 -19.97 3.02
C SER A 4 13.55 -18.87 2.36
N GLN A 5 14.40 -19.21 1.39
CA GLN A 5 15.20 -18.23 0.65
C GLN A 5 14.31 -17.29 -0.18
N LEU A 6 13.32 -17.81 -0.91
CA LEU A 6 12.37 -16.99 -1.68
C LEU A 6 11.54 -16.05 -0.78
N LYS A 7 11.15 -16.52 0.40
CA LYS A 7 10.46 -15.70 1.41
C LYS A 7 11.30 -14.50 1.84
N TYR A 8 12.56 -14.70 2.25
CA TYR A 8 13.41 -13.58 2.66
C TYR A 8 13.81 -12.67 1.50
N MET A 9 14.09 -13.23 0.32
CA MET A 9 14.39 -12.43 -0.87
C MET A 9 13.22 -11.51 -1.26
N SER A 10 12.00 -12.04 -1.31
CA SER A 10 10.82 -11.22 -1.64
C SER A 10 10.57 -10.11 -0.62
N LEU A 11 10.78 -10.37 0.68
CA LEU A 11 10.68 -9.36 1.73
C LEU A 11 11.76 -8.28 1.61
N SER A 12 13.01 -8.66 1.34
CA SER A 12 14.11 -7.69 1.13
C SER A 12 13.84 -6.80 -0.07
N VAL A 13 13.37 -7.38 -1.19
CA VAL A 13 12.99 -6.61 -2.38
C VAL A 13 11.85 -5.65 -2.07
N LEU A 14 10.84 -6.07 -1.28
CA LEU A 14 9.75 -5.19 -0.86
C LEU A 14 10.23 -4.00 -0.04
N VAL A 15 11.13 -4.23 0.92
CA VAL A 15 11.70 -3.15 1.74
C VAL A 15 12.44 -2.14 0.86
N LEU A 16 13.31 -2.61 -0.03
CA LEU A 16 14.08 -1.76 -0.95
C LEU A 16 13.16 -0.99 -1.90
N GLN A 17 12.20 -1.67 -2.53
CA GLN A 17 11.24 -1.07 -3.46
C GLN A 17 10.39 -0.01 -2.76
N THR A 18 9.86 -0.30 -1.57
CA THR A 18 8.99 0.64 -0.83
C THR A 18 9.79 1.86 -0.38
N THR A 19 11.02 1.64 0.10
CA THR A 19 11.93 2.73 0.51
C THR A 19 12.26 3.63 -0.69
N SER A 20 12.62 3.03 -1.84
CA SER A 20 12.91 3.76 -3.08
C SER A 20 11.71 4.56 -3.58
N LEU A 21 10.50 3.97 -3.56
CA LEU A 21 9.27 4.64 -3.96
C LEU A 21 8.98 5.86 -3.07
N VAL A 22 9.09 5.72 -1.74
CA VAL A 22 8.86 6.83 -0.79
C VAL A 22 9.85 7.97 -1.01
N LEU A 23 11.14 7.65 -1.16
CA LEU A 23 12.17 8.66 -1.39
C LEU A 23 11.98 9.36 -2.74
N THR A 24 11.68 8.61 -3.80
CA THR A 24 11.45 9.17 -5.14
C THR A 24 10.18 10.02 -5.17
N MET A 25 9.11 9.62 -4.48
CA MET A 25 7.89 10.42 -4.32
C MET A 25 8.15 11.74 -3.58
N ARG A 26 8.99 11.71 -2.53
CA ARG A 26 9.40 12.93 -1.82
C ARG A 26 10.23 13.83 -2.72
N TYR A 27 11.25 13.28 -3.36
CA TYR A 27 12.11 14.00 -4.29
C TYR A 27 11.32 14.62 -5.46
N SER A 28 10.36 13.89 -6.02
CA SER A 28 9.48 14.38 -7.09
C SER A 28 8.59 15.55 -6.65
N ARG A 29 8.30 15.70 -5.36
CA ARG A 29 7.48 16.78 -4.81
C ARG A 29 8.31 17.99 -4.38
N THR A 30 9.59 17.80 -4.05
CA THR A 30 10.51 18.88 -3.69
C THR A 30 11.15 19.53 -4.91
N LEU A 31 11.28 18.83 -6.04
CA LEU A 31 11.63 19.47 -7.31
C LEU A 31 10.54 20.45 -7.74
N GLN A 32 10.85 21.75 -7.67
CA GLN A 32 10.12 22.78 -8.38
C GLN A 32 10.42 22.64 -9.88
N ALA A 33 9.61 21.84 -10.60
CA ALA A 33 9.63 21.87 -12.05
C ALA A 33 8.85 23.10 -12.54
N GLU A 34 9.35 23.79 -13.58
CA GLU A 34 8.66 24.87 -14.27
C GLU A 34 7.43 24.32 -15.00
N GLY A 35 6.31 24.14 -14.29
CA GLY A 35 5.07 23.62 -14.84
C GLY A 35 4.05 23.14 -13.80
N PRO A 36 2.84 22.77 -14.23
CA PRO A 36 1.82 22.21 -13.35
C PRO A 36 2.28 20.87 -12.76
N ARG A 37 2.01 20.64 -11.47
CA ARG A 37 2.33 19.37 -10.79
C ARG A 37 1.55 18.22 -11.42
N TYR A 38 2.20 17.06 -11.54
CA TYR A 38 1.56 15.83 -12.01
C TYR A 38 0.40 15.42 -11.09
N LEU A 39 -0.62 14.81 -11.68
CA LEU A 39 -1.76 14.28 -10.93
C LEU A 39 -1.39 12.91 -10.34
N ALA A 40 -1.56 12.76 -9.03
CA ALA A 40 -1.29 11.48 -8.37
C ALA A 40 -2.29 10.39 -8.82
N SER A 41 -3.53 10.77 -9.10
CA SER A 41 -4.59 9.87 -9.62
C SER A 41 -4.26 9.30 -11.00
N SER A 42 -3.75 10.13 -11.92
CA SER A 42 -3.32 9.67 -13.25
C SER A 42 -2.10 8.74 -13.17
N ALA A 43 -1.17 9.00 -12.25
CA ALA A 43 -0.02 8.14 -12.00
C ALA A 43 -0.44 6.75 -11.51
N VAL A 44 -1.45 6.67 -10.65
CA VAL A 44 -2.02 5.41 -10.17
C VAL A 44 -2.66 4.63 -11.32
N VAL A 45 -3.48 5.28 -12.15
CA VAL A 45 -4.13 4.63 -13.30
C VAL A 45 -3.09 4.08 -14.29
N LEU A 46 -2.04 4.86 -14.62
CA LEU A 46 -0.96 4.39 -15.49
C LEU A 46 -0.16 3.25 -14.86
N ALA A 47 0.06 3.28 -13.54
CA ALA A 47 0.73 2.19 -12.85
C ALA A 47 -0.08 0.89 -12.91
N GLU A 48 -1.42 0.94 -12.83
CA GLU A 48 -2.28 -0.23 -13.04
C GLU A 48 -2.17 -0.75 -14.48
N VAL A 49 -2.19 0.13 -15.49
CA VAL A 49 -2.00 -0.27 -16.89
C VAL A 49 -0.65 -0.97 -17.09
N MET A 50 0.45 -0.37 -16.62
CA MET A 50 1.78 -0.99 -16.74
C MET A 50 1.90 -2.31 -15.99
N LYS A 51 1.26 -2.42 -14.82
CA LYS A 51 1.21 -3.65 -14.03
C LYS A 51 0.48 -4.76 -14.79
N ILE A 52 -0.68 -4.47 -15.38
CA ILE A 52 -1.43 -5.42 -16.22
C ILE A 52 -0.57 -5.86 -17.41
N LEU A 53 0.04 -4.91 -18.12
CA LEU A 53 0.91 -5.22 -19.28
C LEU A 53 2.07 -6.13 -18.87
N THR A 54 2.74 -5.83 -17.75
CA THR A 54 3.84 -6.65 -17.26
C THR A 54 3.36 -8.04 -16.86
N CYS A 55 2.21 -8.17 -16.21
CA CYS A 55 1.65 -9.49 -15.90
C CYS A 55 1.29 -10.29 -17.16
N VAL A 56 0.71 -9.65 -18.18
CA VAL A 56 0.40 -10.32 -19.46
C VAL A 56 1.69 -10.81 -20.13
N LEU A 57 2.75 -10.01 -20.14
CA LEU A 57 4.05 -10.40 -20.68
C LEU A 57 4.68 -11.57 -19.89
N LEU A 58 4.52 -11.59 -18.55
CA LEU A 58 5.00 -12.68 -17.72
C LEU A 58 4.23 -13.99 -17.98
N VAL A 59 2.91 -13.93 -18.12
CA VAL A 59 2.10 -15.10 -18.51
C VAL A 59 2.48 -15.58 -19.92
N PHE A 60 2.72 -14.65 -20.84
CA PHE A 60 3.16 -14.98 -22.19
C PHE A 60 4.50 -15.73 -22.20
N LYS A 61 5.44 -15.30 -21.36
CA LYS A 61 6.72 -15.98 -21.15
C LYS A 61 6.54 -17.35 -20.49
N GLU A 62 5.62 -17.49 -19.54
CA GLU A 62 5.32 -18.74 -18.84
C GLU A 62 4.76 -19.82 -19.78
N HIS A 63 4.11 -19.40 -20.88
CA HIS A 63 3.55 -20.29 -21.91
C HIS A 63 4.38 -20.34 -23.22
N ASN A 64 5.72 -20.24 -23.12
CA ASN A 64 6.66 -20.37 -24.24
C ASN A 64 6.35 -19.45 -25.44
N TYR A 65 5.90 -18.22 -25.19
CA TYR A 65 5.57 -17.22 -26.22
C TYR A 65 4.46 -17.66 -27.20
N SER A 66 3.57 -18.57 -26.78
CA SER A 66 2.41 -18.98 -27.59
C SER A 66 1.22 -18.05 -27.37
N LEU A 67 0.87 -17.25 -28.39
CA LEU A 67 -0.27 -16.32 -28.34
C LEU A 67 -1.61 -17.05 -28.20
N ARG A 68 -1.73 -18.24 -28.79
CA ARG A 68 -2.94 -19.07 -28.67
C ARG A 68 -3.14 -19.54 -27.23
N ALA A 69 -2.06 -20.00 -26.59
CA ALA A 69 -2.10 -20.42 -25.19
C ALA A 69 -2.40 -19.26 -24.25
N LEU A 70 -1.80 -18.08 -24.48
CA LEU A 70 -2.10 -16.88 -23.71
C LEU A 70 -3.58 -16.50 -23.81
N ASN A 71 -4.12 -16.40 -25.02
CA ASN A 71 -5.52 -16.03 -25.21
C ASN A 71 -6.48 -17.10 -24.64
N SER A 72 -6.15 -18.39 -24.74
CA SER A 72 -6.97 -19.44 -24.14
C SER A 72 -6.96 -19.35 -22.61
N VAL A 73 -5.80 -19.12 -21.98
CA VAL A 73 -5.69 -19.00 -20.52
C VAL A 73 -6.41 -17.75 -20.02
N LEU A 74 -6.18 -16.59 -20.65
CA LEU A 74 -6.87 -15.35 -20.26
C LEU A 74 -8.38 -15.48 -20.43
N ARG A 75 -8.85 -16.05 -21.55
CA ARG A 75 -10.28 -16.26 -21.79
C ARG A 75 -10.89 -17.24 -20.79
N GLN A 76 -10.22 -18.37 -20.52
CA GLN A 76 -10.70 -19.37 -19.56
C GLN A 76 -10.75 -18.82 -18.13
N GLU A 77 -9.73 -18.09 -17.70
CA GLU A 77 -9.66 -17.64 -16.31
C GLU A 77 -10.45 -16.36 -16.06
N ILE A 78 -10.61 -15.48 -17.05
CA ILE A 78 -11.37 -14.23 -16.90
C ILE A 78 -12.86 -14.44 -17.24
N LEU A 79 -13.17 -15.03 -18.39
CA LEU A 79 -14.54 -15.09 -18.91
C LEU A 79 -15.31 -16.33 -18.46
N TYR A 80 -14.66 -17.49 -18.37
CA TYR A 80 -15.35 -18.74 -17.98
C TYR A 80 -15.45 -18.94 -16.46
N LYS A 81 -14.72 -18.15 -15.65
CA LYS A 81 -14.81 -18.15 -14.17
C LYS A 81 -15.11 -16.75 -13.61
N PRO A 82 -16.27 -16.15 -13.94
CA PRO A 82 -16.60 -14.79 -13.52
C PRO A 82 -16.75 -14.67 -12.00
N ILE A 83 -17.20 -15.71 -11.31
CA ILE A 83 -17.36 -15.70 -9.84
C ILE A 83 -16.00 -15.60 -9.14
N GLU A 84 -14.99 -16.32 -9.62
CA GLU A 84 -13.63 -16.22 -9.05
C GLU A 84 -13.00 -14.87 -9.34
N THR A 85 -13.24 -14.35 -10.54
CA THR A 85 -12.78 -13.01 -10.92
C THR A 85 -13.46 -11.95 -10.06
N LEU A 86 -14.77 -12.03 -9.84
CA LEU A 86 -15.53 -11.09 -9.03
C LEU A 86 -15.10 -11.09 -7.55
N LYS A 87 -14.64 -12.23 -7.02
CA LYS A 87 -14.04 -12.26 -5.67
C LYS A 87 -12.85 -11.31 -5.56
N LEU A 88 -12.07 -11.10 -6.62
CA LEU A 88 -10.94 -10.15 -6.62
C LEU A 88 -11.37 -8.69 -6.75
N ALA A 89 -12.63 -8.41 -7.11
CA ALA A 89 -13.17 -7.06 -7.04
C ALA A 89 -13.31 -6.59 -5.59
N ILE A 90 -13.56 -7.50 -4.63
CA ILE A 90 -13.68 -7.18 -3.20
C ILE A 90 -12.40 -6.54 -2.65
N PRO A 91 -11.21 -7.17 -2.71
CA PRO A 91 -9.99 -6.54 -2.22
C PRO A 91 -9.64 -5.25 -2.97
N SER A 92 -9.89 -5.19 -4.29
CA SER A 92 -9.64 -3.98 -5.09
C SER A 92 -10.53 -2.81 -4.68
N GLY A 93 -11.83 -3.06 -4.45
CA GLY A 93 -12.77 -2.06 -3.96
C GLY A 93 -12.43 -1.58 -2.55
N ILE A 94 -12.01 -2.49 -1.67
CA ILE A 94 -11.57 -2.13 -0.31
C ILE A 94 -10.28 -1.30 -0.34
N TYR A 95 -9.31 -1.63 -1.21
CA TYR A 95 -8.11 -0.80 -1.39
C TYR A 95 -8.45 0.58 -1.94
N THR A 96 -9.42 0.68 -2.84
CA THR A 96 -9.90 1.97 -3.35
C THR A 96 -10.57 2.79 -2.25
N LEU A 97 -11.45 2.16 -1.46
CA LEU A 97 -12.10 2.79 -0.32
C LEU A 97 -11.08 3.28 0.71
N GLN A 98 -10.06 2.48 1.01
CA GLN A 98 -8.95 2.86 1.87
C GLN A 98 -8.24 4.12 1.36
N ASN A 99 -7.93 4.20 0.06
CA ASN A 99 -7.27 5.37 -0.52
C ASN A 99 -8.12 6.63 -0.34
N ASN A 100 -9.44 6.52 -0.52
CA ASN A 100 -10.37 7.63 -0.32
C ASN A 100 -10.48 8.04 1.16
N LEU A 101 -10.57 7.06 2.07
CA LEU A 101 -10.58 7.32 3.52
C LEU A 101 -9.28 7.98 3.99
N LEU A 102 -8.14 7.60 3.40
CA LEU A 102 -6.86 8.24 3.69
C LEU A 102 -6.82 9.69 3.21
N TYR A 103 -7.44 10.00 2.06
CA TYR A 103 -7.60 11.38 1.60
C TYR A 103 -8.47 12.22 2.54
N VAL A 104 -9.60 11.66 3.00
CA VAL A 104 -10.45 12.29 4.02
C VAL A 104 -9.67 12.50 5.32
N ALA A 105 -8.89 11.51 5.75
CA ALA A 105 -8.04 11.65 6.93
C ALA A 105 -7.02 12.78 6.79
N LEU A 106 -6.30 12.83 5.66
CA LEU A 106 -5.29 13.86 5.41
C LEU A 106 -5.89 15.26 5.36
N SER A 107 -7.02 15.45 4.66
CA SER A 107 -7.69 16.76 4.59
C SER A 107 -8.19 17.26 5.94
N ASN A 108 -8.68 16.38 6.81
CA ASN A 108 -9.20 16.76 8.13
C ASN A 108 -8.09 16.91 9.20
N LEU A 109 -6.99 16.16 9.09
CA LEU A 109 -5.86 16.23 10.03
C LEU A 109 -4.88 17.36 9.69
N ASP A 110 -4.66 17.65 8.40
CA ASP A 110 -3.78 18.74 7.95
C ASP A 110 -4.40 20.11 8.27
N ALA A 111 -5.72 20.26 8.13
CA ALA A 111 -6.46 21.47 8.51
C ALA A 111 -6.32 21.84 10.00
N ALA A 112 -6.19 20.84 10.88
CA ALA A 112 -6.02 21.03 12.32
C ALA A 112 -4.58 21.46 12.71
N THR A 113 -3.59 21.20 11.85
CA THR A 113 -2.17 21.46 12.17
C THR A 113 -1.75 22.92 11.89
N TYR A 114 -2.51 23.66 11.08
CA TYR A 114 -2.23 25.05 10.70
C TYR A 114 -2.73 26.12 11.69
N GLN A 115 -3.38 25.74 12.79
CA GLN A 115 -3.86 26.68 13.80
C GLN A 115 -2.73 27.02 14.79
N TRP A 116 -1.97 28.07 14.49
CA TRP A 116 -1.04 28.67 15.43
C TRP A 116 -1.79 29.63 16.38
N PRO A 117 -1.46 29.67 17.70
CA PRO A 117 -2.14 30.57 18.61
C PRO A 117 -1.53 31.99 18.54
N SER A 118 -2.35 33.00 18.22
CA SER A 118 -2.09 34.40 18.56
C SER A 118 -2.87 34.76 19.82
N GLU A 119 -2.27 35.55 20.72
CA GLU A 119 -2.77 35.86 22.07
C GLU A 119 -4.18 36.47 22.12
N SER A 120 -4.70 37.03 21.01
CA SER A 120 -6.06 37.57 20.94
C SER A 120 -7.15 36.53 20.58
N ALA A 121 -6.79 35.28 20.28
CA ALA A 121 -7.71 34.22 19.87
C ALA A 121 -8.28 33.36 21.02
N VAL A 122 -7.81 33.57 22.26
CA VAL A 122 -8.15 32.71 23.41
C VAL A 122 -9.61 32.85 23.85
N ALA A 123 -10.22 34.03 23.69
CA ALA A 123 -11.63 34.26 24.03
C ALA A 123 -12.62 33.77 22.94
N ALA A 124 -12.17 33.69 21.69
CA ALA A 124 -12.97 33.16 20.57
C ALA A 124 -12.83 31.63 20.38
N ALA A 125 -11.93 30.99 21.13
CA ALA A 125 -11.64 29.57 21.07
C ALA A 125 -12.73 28.70 21.74
N ALA A 126 -13.41 29.20 22.79
CA ALA A 126 -14.36 28.41 23.57
C ALA A 126 -15.65 28.04 22.79
N GLU A 127 -16.13 28.89 21.87
CA GLU A 127 -17.28 28.56 21.01
C GLU A 127 -16.87 27.78 19.73
N LYS A 128 -15.60 27.82 19.33
CA LYS A 128 -15.09 27.18 18.08
C LYS A 128 -14.47 25.79 18.27
N GLU A 129 -14.15 25.38 19.50
CA GLU A 129 -13.64 24.02 19.81
C GLU A 129 -14.62 22.91 19.39
N ALA A 130 -15.93 23.15 19.45
CA ALA A 130 -16.93 22.15 19.04
C ALA A 130 -16.91 21.84 17.52
N HIS A 131 -16.54 22.82 16.68
CA HIS A 131 -16.46 22.65 15.22
C HIS A 131 -15.12 22.06 14.76
N SER A 132 -14.03 22.29 15.51
CA SER A 132 -12.68 21.77 15.22
C SER A 132 -12.48 20.32 15.72
N ALA A 133 -13.04 19.99 16.88
CA ALA A 133 -13.03 18.62 17.42
C ALA A 133 -13.77 17.64 16.51
N GLY A 134 -14.88 18.08 15.90
CA GLY A 134 -15.65 17.28 14.94
C GLY A 134 -14.82 16.81 13.74
N SER A 135 -14.07 17.71 13.10
CA SER A 135 -13.20 17.37 11.96
C SER A 135 -12.04 16.45 12.35
N GLN A 136 -11.44 16.65 13.54
CA GLN A 136 -10.33 15.81 13.99
C GLN A 136 -10.78 14.38 14.29
N ILE A 137 -11.95 14.22 14.93
CA ILE A 137 -12.55 12.90 15.20
C ILE A 137 -12.83 12.17 13.87
N VAL A 138 -13.36 12.88 12.87
CA VAL A 138 -13.59 12.31 11.52
C VAL A 138 -12.27 11.86 10.88
N GLY A 139 -11.21 12.67 10.98
CA GLY A 139 -9.90 12.30 10.45
C GLY A 139 -9.30 11.06 11.13
N VAL A 140 -9.32 11.00 12.46
CA VAL A 140 -8.82 9.84 13.22
C VAL A 140 -9.68 8.59 12.97
N ALA A 141 -11.01 8.74 12.94
CA ALA A 141 -11.93 7.65 12.63
C ALA A 141 -11.67 7.11 11.21
N ALA A 142 -11.44 7.99 10.22
CA ALA A 142 -11.12 7.59 8.86
C ALA A 142 -9.81 6.79 8.77
N VAL A 143 -8.76 7.18 9.52
CA VAL A 143 -7.52 6.39 9.62
C VAL A 143 -7.78 5.01 10.21
N LEU A 144 -8.56 4.91 11.29
CA LEU A 144 -8.85 3.62 11.93
C LEU A 144 -9.61 2.68 10.98
N VAL A 145 -10.64 3.19 10.30
CA VAL A 145 -11.41 2.42 9.32
C VAL A 145 -10.51 2.02 8.13
N ALA A 146 -9.65 2.92 7.65
CA ALA A 146 -8.67 2.63 6.59
C ALA A 146 -7.68 1.53 7.01
N CYS A 147 -7.23 1.52 8.27
CA CYS A 147 -6.32 0.49 8.80
C CYS A 147 -7.01 -0.88 8.91
N CYS A 148 -8.21 -0.94 9.48
CA CYS A 148 -8.97 -2.19 9.60
C CYS A 148 -9.31 -2.79 8.23
N SER A 149 -9.76 -1.94 7.29
CA SER A 149 -10.05 -2.36 5.92
C SER A 149 -8.80 -2.85 5.17
N SER A 150 -7.62 -2.24 5.39
CA SER A 150 -6.32 -2.74 4.89
C SER A 150 -6.03 -4.17 5.28
N GLY A 151 -6.20 -4.45 6.58
CA GLY A 151 -5.90 -5.74 7.17
C GLY A 151 -6.79 -6.82 6.58
N PHE A 152 -8.10 -6.54 6.50
CA PHE A 152 -9.08 -7.44 5.91
C PHE A 152 -8.81 -7.69 4.43
N ALA A 153 -8.62 -6.66 3.61
CA ALA A 153 -8.34 -6.82 2.18
C ALA A 153 -7.06 -7.63 1.94
N GLY A 154 -6.02 -7.40 2.75
CA GLY A 154 -4.76 -8.14 2.67
C GLY A 154 -4.91 -9.63 3.00
N VAL A 155 -5.62 -9.97 4.07
CA VAL A 155 -5.88 -11.37 4.45
C VAL A 155 -6.81 -12.05 3.43
N TYR A 156 -7.81 -11.34 2.91
CA TYR A 156 -8.71 -11.85 1.89
C TYR A 156 -7.98 -12.13 0.57
N PHE A 157 -7.10 -11.21 0.14
CA PHE A 157 -6.27 -11.41 -1.05
C PHE A 157 -5.27 -12.56 -0.85
N GLU A 158 -4.68 -12.67 0.34
CA GLU A 158 -3.83 -13.80 0.72
C GLU A 158 -4.56 -15.14 0.60
N LYS A 159 -5.79 -15.22 1.11
CA LYS A 159 -6.65 -16.40 0.99
C LYS A 159 -6.86 -16.79 -0.47
N ILE A 160 -7.20 -15.83 -1.34
CA ILE A 160 -7.42 -16.11 -2.78
C ILE A 160 -6.15 -16.59 -3.48
N LEU A 161 -5.00 -15.97 -3.18
CA LEU A 161 -3.73 -16.36 -3.79
C LEU A 161 -3.24 -17.74 -3.34
N LYS A 162 -3.49 -18.12 -2.09
CA LYS A 162 -3.02 -19.40 -1.52
C LYS A 162 -3.99 -20.56 -1.77
N GLU A 163 -5.30 -20.33 -1.81
CA GLU A 163 -6.29 -21.39 -2.06
C GLU A 163 -6.44 -21.74 -3.54
N SER A 164 -6.03 -20.86 -4.46
CA SER A 164 -6.17 -21.10 -5.90
C SER A 164 -4.92 -21.70 -6.55
N LYS A 165 -5.12 -22.66 -7.47
CA LYS A 165 -4.04 -23.27 -8.27
C LYS A 165 -3.53 -22.38 -9.42
N GLN A 166 -4.14 -21.22 -9.62
CA GLN A 166 -3.82 -20.33 -10.74
C GLN A 166 -2.49 -19.61 -10.54
N SER A 167 -1.89 -19.16 -11.64
CA SER A 167 -0.67 -18.35 -11.55
C SER A 167 -0.98 -17.00 -10.90
N VAL A 168 0.00 -16.50 -10.13
CA VAL A 168 -0.13 -15.22 -9.44
C VAL A 168 -0.26 -14.07 -10.42
N TRP A 169 0.33 -14.20 -11.61
CA TRP A 169 0.24 -13.21 -12.67
C TRP A 169 -1.20 -13.09 -13.20
N VAL A 170 -1.91 -14.21 -13.40
CA VAL A 170 -3.33 -14.18 -13.82
C VAL A 170 -4.20 -13.55 -12.74
N ARG A 171 -3.99 -13.91 -11.47
CA ARG A 171 -4.69 -13.28 -10.33
C ARG A 171 -4.41 -11.78 -10.25
N ASN A 172 -3.19 -11.36 -10.55
CA ASN A 172 -2.82 -9.95 -10.54
C ASN A 172 -3.35 -9.19 -11.76
N ILE A 173 -3.56 -9.84 -12.91
CA ILE A 173 -4.33 -9.29 -14.05
C ILE A 173 -5.78 -9.08 -13.62
N GLN A 174 -6.43 -10.08 -13.03
CA GLN A 174 -7.81 -9.96 -12.52
C GLN A 174 -7.95 -8.83 -11.51
N LEU A 175 -7.07 -8.77 -10.51
CA LEU A 175 -7.03 -7.68 -9.54
C LEU A 175 -6.79 -6.32 -10.20
N GLY A 176 -5.82 -6.25 -11.12
CA GLY A 176 -5.46 -5.05 -11.86
C GLY A 176 -6.58 -4.54 -12.76
N MET A 177 -7.38 -5.40 -13.38
CA MET A 177 -8.54 -4.99 -14.18
C MET A 177 -9.56 -4.23 -13.34
N PHE A 178 -9.93 -4.74 -12.16
CA PHE A 178 -10.82 -4.02 -11.24
C PHE A 178 -10.15 -2.77 -10.68
N GLY A 179 -8.85 -2.84 -10.36
CA GLY A 179 -8.07 -1.70 -9.89
C GLY A 179 -8.01 -0.56 -10.90
N PHE A 180 -7.86 -0.88 -12.19
CA PHE A 180 -7.91 0.09 -13.27
C PHE A 180 -9.29 0.75 -13.39
N VAL A 181 -10.38 -0.04 -13.33
CA VAL A 181 -11.75 0.51 -13.40
C VAL A 181 -12.02 1.45 -12.22
N PHE A 182 -11.70 1.01 -10.99
CA PHE A 182 -11.89 1.84 -9.79
C PHE A 182 -10.96 3.05 -9.77
N GLY A 183 -9.71 2.90 -10.22
CA GLY A 183 -8.75 3.99 -10.32
C GLY A 183 -9.16 5.04 -11.35
N LEU A 184 -9.66 4.61 -12.51
CA LEU A 184 -10.17 5.50 -13.55
C LEU A 184 -11.40 6.25 -13.06
N PHE A 185 -12.34 5.54 -12.42
CA PHE A 185 -13.51 6.18 -11.80
C PHE A 185 -13.08 7.21 -10.74
N GLY A 186 -12.15 6.86 -9.85
CA GLY A 186 -11.60 7.79 -8.86
C GLY A 186 -10.97 9.03 -9.50
N MET A 187 -10.16 8.85 -10.55
CA MET A 187 -9.53 9.96 -11.27
C MET A 187 -10.58 10.90 -11.89
N LEU A 188 -11.63 10.36 -12.50
CA LEU A 188 -12.70 11.17 -13.09
C LEU A 188 -13.51 11.93 -12.03
N VAL A 189 -13.73 11.35 -10.85
CA VAL A 189 -14.49 11.98 -9.76
C VAL A 189 -13.69 13.08 -9.06
N TYR A 190 -12.40 12.86 -8.79
CA TYR A 190 -11.58 13.79 -8.01
C TYR A 190 -10.83 14.84 -8.84
N ASP A 191 -10.30 14.44 -10.01
CA ASP A 191 -9.43 15.28 -10.85
C ASP A 191 -10.00 15.48 -12.26
N GLY A 192 -11.28 15.17 -12.49
CA GLY A 192 -11.91 15.20 -13.81
C GLY A 192 -11.75 16.53 -14.57
N ASP A 193 -11.98 17.64 -13.88
CA ASP A 193 -11.85 18.99 -14.48
C ASP A 193 -10.39 19.26 -14.88
N ARG A 194 -9.44 18.95 -14.00
CA ARG A 194 -8.00 19.13 -14.25
C ARG A 194 -7.50 18.22 -15.38
N VAL A 195 -8.05 17.03 -15.51
CA VAL A 195 -7.76 16.09 -16.60
C VAL A 195 -8.33 16.60 -17.92
N ARG A 196 -9.49 17.25 -17.92
CA ARG A 196 -10.12 17.80 -19.13
C ARG A 196 -9.38 19.04 -19.66
N GLU A 197 -8.88 19.88 -18.77
CA GLU A 197 -8.18 21.12 -19.13
C GLU A 197 -6.74 20.90 -19.60
N ALA A 198 -5.97 20.07 -18.87
CA ALA A 198 -4.53 19.91 -19.10
C ALA A 198 -4.12 18.49 -19.56
N GLY A 199 -5.07 17.55 -19.64
CA GLY A 199 -4.82 16.16 -19.99
C GLY A 199 -4.35 15.29 -18.82
N MET A 200 -4.41 13.97 -19.01
CA MET A 200 -3.94 12.98 -18.00
C MET A 200 -2.43 13.03 -17.75
N LEU A 201 -1.64 13.48 -18.72
CA LEU A 201 -0.17 13.42 -18.69
C LEU A 201 0.49 14.76 -18.35
N GLN A 202 -0.26 15.70 -17.77
CA GLN A 202 0.29 16.99 -17.36
C GLN A 202 1.40 16.84 -16.32
N GLY A 203 2.51 17.58 -16.49
CA GLY A 203 3.62 17.60 -15.53
C GLY A 203 4.41 16.29 -15.44
N TYR A 204 4.31 15.40 -16.43
CA TYR A 204 5.07 14.16 -16.46
C TYR A 204 6.52 14.42 -16.89
N ASN A 205 7.44 14.27 -15.94
CA ASN A 205 8.87 14.30 -16.16
C ASN A 205 9.46 12.90 -16.04
N ALA A 206 10.77 12.75 -16.32
CA ALA A 206 11.47 11.48 -16.15
C ALA A 206 11.35 10.92 -14.73
N VAL A 207 11.37 11.80 -13.71
CA VAL A 207 11.17 11.43 -12.30
C VAL A 207 9.76 10.88 -12.06
N THR A 208 8.73 11.51 -12.64
CA THR A 208 7.34 11.04 -12.55
C THR A 208 7.20 9.65 -13.18
N TRP A 209 7.81 9.41 -14.35
CA TRP A 209 7.82 8.08 -14.97
C TRP A 209 8.51 7.03 -14.08
N THR A 210 9.61 7.37 -13.43
CA THR A 210 10.26 6.51 -12.43
C THR A 210 9.32 6.17 -11.28
N VAL A 211 8.52 7.13 -10.78
CA VAL A 211 7.49 6.87 -9.76
C VAL A 211 6.45 5.87 -10.26
N VAL A 212 5.90 6.08 -11.46
CA VAL A 212 4.87 5.18 -12.02
C VAL A 212 5.43 3.76 -12.19
N VAL A 213 6.67 3.62 -12.66
CA VAL A 213 7.34 2.32 -12.80
C VAL A 213 7.56 1.67 -11.44
N LEU A 214 8.10 2.40 -10.45
CA LEU A 214 8.31 1.89 -9.09
C LEU A 214 6.99 1.48 -8.42
N GLN A 215 5.89 2.19 -8.70
CA GLN A 215 4.56 1.86 -8.20
C GLN A 215 4.02 0.58 -8.85
N ALA A 216 4.18 0.43 -10.17
CA ALA A 216 3.79 -0.79 -10.89
C ALA A 216 4.58 -2.01 -10.38
N LEU A 217 5.91 -1.88 -10.25
CA LEU A 217 6.79 -2.92 -9.69
C LEU A 217 6.42 -3.25 -8.25
N GLY A 218 6.10 -2.24 -7.43
CA GLY A 218 5.65 -2.45 -6.05
C GLY A 218 4.42 -3.34 -5.96
N GLY A 219 3.43 -3.12 -6.82
CA GLY A 219 2.25 -4.00 -6.88
C GLY A 219 2.60 -5.45 -7.19
N LEU A 220 3.55 -5.70 -8.10
CA LEU A 220 4.01 -7.05 -8.44
C LEU A 220 4.78 -7.70 -7.28
N VAL A 221 5.66 -6.93 -6.62
CA VAL A 221 6.43 -7.39 -5.46
C VAL A 221 5.50 -7.72 -4.30
N ILE A 222 4.46 -6.91 -4.05
CA ILE A 222 3.45 -7.19 -3.02
C ILE A 222 2.76 -8.53 -3.31
N ALA A 223 2.32 -8.77 -4.55
CA ALA A 223 1.70 -10.05 -4.92
C ALA A 223 2.64 -11.24 -4.70
N ALA A 224 3.93 -11.09 -5.02
CA ALA A 224 4.94 -12.10 -4.76
C ALA A 224 5.15 -12.33 -3.24
N VAL A 225 5.25 -11.27 -2.44
CA VAL A 225 5.38 -11.38 -0.98
C VAL A 225 4.17 -12.06 -0.36
N ILE A 226 2.95 -11.75 -0.80
CA ILE A 226 1.76 -12.44 -0.29
C ILE A 226 1.75 -13.93 -0.69
N LYS A 227 2.31 -14.29 -1.85
CA LYS A 227 2.42 -15.68 -2.29
C LYS A 227 3.45 -16.49 -1.47
N TYR A 228 4.65 -15.93 -1.30
CA TYR A 228 5.80 -16.65 -0.73
C TYR A 228 6.00 -16.42 0.77
N ALA A 229 5.41 -15.34 1.29
CA ALA A 229 5.34 -15.01 2.70
C ALA A 229 3.86 -14.88 3.10
N ASP A 230 3.56 -13.94 3.99
CA ASP A 230 2.24 -13.76 4.59
C ASP A 230 1.97 -12.25 4.72
N ASN A 231 0.70 -11.84 4.76
CA ASN A 231 0.33 -10.42 4.87
C ASN A 231 0.86 -9.77 6.16
N ILE A 232 1.08 -10.56 7.20
CA ILE A 232 1.71 -10.12 8.45
C ILE A 232 3.17 -9.69 8.22
N LEU A 233 3.96 -10.50 7.51
CA LEU A 233 5.35 -10.18 7.18
C LEU A 233 5.47 -9.00 6.22
N LYS A 234 4.50 -8.83 5.29
CA LYS A 234 4.38 -7.61 4.49
C LYS A 234 4.25 -6.37 5.38
N GLY A 235 3.43 -6.44 6.43
CA GLY A 235 3.25 -5.36 7.40
C GLY A 235 4.57 -4.99 8.11
N PHE A 236 5.35 -5.98 8.54
CA PHE A 236 6.66 -5.73 9.14
C PHE A 236 7.67 -5.14 8.16
N ALA A 237 7.76 -5.68 6.94
CA ALA A 237 8.63 -5.16 5.89
C ALA A 237 8.28 -3.71 5.52
N THR A 238 6.99 -3.39 5.42
CA THR A 238 6.53 -2.02 5.16
C THR A 238 6.91 -1.09 6.32
N SER A 239 6.74 -1.53 7.56
CA SER A 239 7.15 -0.74 8.74
C SER A 239 8.67 -0.48 8.77
N LEU A 240 9.47 -1.50 8.43
CA LEU A 240 10.93 -1.35 8.31
C LEU A 240 11.31 -0.37 7.19
N SER A 241 10.63 -0.43 6.04
CA SER A 241 10.88 0.50 4.93
C SER A 241 10.59 1.96 5.30
N ILE A 242 9.59 2.21 6.15
CA ILE A 242 9.29 3.55 6.66
C ILE A 242 10.48 4.05 7.49
N ILE A 243 10.97 3.25 8.44
CA ILE A 243 12.14 3.60 9.27
C ILE A 243 13.36 3.88 8.38
N LEU A 244 13.67 2.98 7.44
CA LEU A 244 14.78 3.14 6.52
C LEU A 244 14.63 4.40 5.66
N SER A 245 13.44 4.67 5.13
CA SER A 245 13.18 5.89 4.34
C SER A 245 13.39 7.16 5.17
N THR A 246 13.06 7.16 6.47
CA THR A 246 13.31 8.29 7.35
C THR A 246 14.79 8.46 7.68
N LEU A 247 15.53 7.36 7.92
CA LEU A 247 16.97 7.40 8.16
C LEU A 247 17.72 7.90 6.93
N ILE A 248 17.40 7.35 5.76
CA ILE A 248 18.00 7.77 4.49
C ILE A 248 17.64 9.23 4.21
N SER A 249 16.40 9.66 4.42
CA SER A 249 16.04 11.07 4.26
C SER A 249 16.88 11.98 5.16
N TYR A 250 17.16 11.57 6.41
CA TYR A 250 18.01 12.34 7.32
C TYR A 250 19.46 12.43 6.83
N PHE A 251 20.07 11.30 6.44
CA PHE A 251 21.48 11.28 6.02
C PHE A 251 21.73 11.88 4.64
N LEU A 252 20.80 11.70 3.69
CA LEU A 252 21.01 12.03 2.27
C LEU A 252 20.40 13.38 1.86
N LEU A 253 19.31 13.83 2.49
CA LEU A 253 18.66 15.10 2.15
C LEU A 253 18.97 16.26 3.12
N GLN A 254 19.56 16.00 4.30
CA GLN A 254 19.94 17.00 5.33
C GLN A 254 18.87 18.05 5.75
N ASP A 255 17.64 17.96 5.26
CA ASP A 255 16.56 18.94 5.45
C ASP A 255 15.68 18.69 6.70
N PHE A 256 16.06 17.79 7.63
CA PHE A 256 15.13 17.31 8.66
C PHE A 256 15.69 17.27 10.09
N ASP A 257 15.05 17.98 11.01
CA ASP A 257 15.26 17.87 12.46
C ASP A 257 14.44 16.67 13.03
N PRO A 258 15.09 15.60 13.51
CA PRO A 258 14.44 14.32 13.83
C PRO A 258 13.47 14.35 15.03
N THR A 259 13.48 15.40 15.86
CA THR A 259 13.01 15.34 17.26
C THR A 259 11.49 15.24 17.44
N ARG A 260 10.65 15.80 16.54
CA ARG A 260 9.17 15.76 16.69
C ARG A 260 8.49 14.63 15.92
N THR A 261 9.03 14.24 14.77
CA THR A 261 8.42 13.24 13.87
C THR A 261 8.82 11.81 14.25
N LEU A 262 10.04 11.58 14.75
CA LEU A 262 10.47 10.26 15.26
C LEU A 262 9.77 9.86 16.56
N VAL A 263 9.37 10.81 17.42
CA VAL A 263 8.63 10.47 18.66
C VAL A 263 7.22 9.94 18.35
N CYS A 264 6.55 10.51 17.34
CA CYS A 264 5.26 10.00 16.86
C CYS A 264 5.40 8.65 16.13
N LEU A 265 6.40 8.48 15.25
CA LEU A 265 6.65 7.20 14.58
C LEU A 265 7.10 6.10 15.55
N ARG A 266 7.92 6.42 16.55
CA ARG A 266 8.41 5.47 17.57
C ARG A 266 7.25 4.92 18.40
N ARG A 267 6.19 5.69 18.67
CA ARG A 267 5.00 5.21 19.39
C ARG A 267 4.17 4.20 18.58
N GLY A 268 3.96 4.44 17.27
CA GLY A 268 3.24 3.51 16.40
C GLY A 268 3.99 2.21 16.12
N VAL A 269 5.31 2.29 15.88
CA VAL A 269 6.16 1.12 15.59
C VAL A 269 6.44 0.29 16.84
N SER A 270 6.57 0.92 18.02
CA SER A 270 6.74 0.19 19.29
C SER A 270 5.51 -0.65 19.63
N CYS A 271 4.30 -0.19 19.30
CA CYS A 271 3.09 -1.01 19.43
C CYS A 271 3.13 -2.23 18.49
N LEU A 272 3.60 -2.09 17.25
CA LEU A 272 3.70 -3.21 16.30
C LEU A 272 4.80 -4.22 16.66
N THR A 273 5.93 -3.77 17.21
CA THR A 273 6.97 -4.66 17.73
C THR A 273 6.57 -5.32 19.03
N LEU A 274 5.84 -4.64 19.92
CA LEU A 274 5.23 -5.24 21.12
C LEU A 274 4.17 -6.28 20.74
N ILE A 275 3.35 -6.03 19.72
CA ILE A 275 2.41 -7.01 19.17
C ILE A 275 3.18 -8.21 18.57
N TRP A 276 4.34 -8.01 17.92
CA TRP A 276 5.17 -9.13 17.45
C TRP A 276 5.76 -9.95 18.60
N VAL A 277 6.29 -9.30 19.64
CA VAL A 277 6.82 -9.97 20.83
C VAL A 277 5.71 -10.73 21.55
N MET A 278 4.52 -10.16 21.67
CA MET A 278 3.36 -10.80 22.30
C MET A 278 2.79 -11.95 21.44
N ASN A 279 2.69 -11.77 20.12
CA ASN A 279 2.17 -12.79 19.21
C ASN A 279 3.15 -13.95 19.03
N LYS A 280 4.46 -13.68 18.98
CA LYS A 280 5.50 -14.73 19.03
C LYS A 280 5.43 -15.53 20.32
N LYS A 281 5.21 -14.86 21.47
CA LYS A 281 5.05 -15.52 22.77
C LYS A 281 3.77 -16.38 22.84
N LEU A 282 2.67 -15.92 22.26
CA LEU A 282 1.42 -16.68 22.12
C LEU A 282 1.55 -17.89 21.18
N GLN A 283 2.30 -17.75 20.07
CA GLN A 283 2.59 -18.86 19.14
C GLN A 283 3.53 -19.91 19.75
N ASP A 284 4.48 -19.50 20.59
CA ASP A 284 5.37 -20.41 21.32
C ASP A 284 4.60 -21.14 22.45
N GLU A 285 3.63 -20.50 23.12
CA GLU A 285 2.80 -21.10 24.19
C GLU A 285 1.72 -22.06 23.67
N THR A 286 1.23 -21.86 22.44
CA THR A 286 0.19 -22.70 21.80
C THR A 286 0.74 -23.84 20.95
N ASN A 287 2.06 -23.92 20.77
CA ASN A 287 2.68 -24.96 19.97
C ASN A 287 2.83 -26.28 20.75
N PRO A 288 2.17 -27.38 20.32
CA PRO A 288 2.17 -28.65 21.04
C PRO A 288 3.57 -29.30 21.16
N LYS A 289 4.55 -28.89 20.35
CA LYS A 289 5.95 -29.33 20.51
C LYS A 289 6.63 -28.78 21.76
N TYR A 290 6.22 -27.62 22.28
CA TYR A 290 6.82 -26.98 23.45
C TYR A 290 6.12 -27.33 24.77
N GLN A 291 4.84 -27.72 24.71
CA GLN A 291 4.11 -28.32 25.84
C GLN A 291 4.74 -29.65 26.29
N PHE A 292 5.29 -30.43 25.35
CA PHE A 292 5.95 -31.71 25.63
C PHE A 292 7.25 -31.58 26.46
N TYR A 293 7.96 -30.45 26.34
CA TYR A 293 9.17 -30.18 27.13
C TYR A 293 8.87 -29.67 28.56
N ARG A 294 7.65 -29.17 28.83
CA ARG A 294 7.24 -28.75 30.19
C ARG A 294 6.52 -29.85 30.98
N GLY A 295 5.96 -30.86 30.32
CA GLY A 295 5.25 -31.96 30.97
C GLY A 295 6.13 -33.09 31.53
N GLY A 296 7.45 -33.00 31.40
CA GLY A 296 8.41 -34.07 31.73
C GLY A 296 9.19 -33.92 33.03
N VAL A 297 8.80 -33.03 33.95
CA VAL A 297 9.44 -32.90 35.27
C VAL A 297 8.37 -32.87 36.34
N ASN A 298 7.85 -34.05 36.67
CA ASN A 298 7.20 -34.37 37.94
C ASN A 298 7.32 -35.88 38.15
N TYR A 299 8.51 -36.29 38.60
CA TYR A 299 8.74 -37.46 39.44
C TYR A 299 9.69 -37.02 40.56
#